data_AF-A0A923AVA6-F1
#
_entry.id   AF-A0A923AVA6-F1
#
_cell.length_a   1.000
_cell.length_b   1.000
_cell.length_c   1.000
_cell.angle_alpha   90.00
_cell.angle_beta   90.00
_cell.angle_gamma   90.00
#
_symmetry.space_group_name_H-M   'P 1'
#
loop_
_entity.id
_entity.type
_entity.pdbx_description
1 polymer ?
#
loop_
_entity_poly.entity_id
_entity_poly.type
_entity_poly.pdbx_seq_one_letter_code
_entity_poly.pdbx_strand_id
1 'polypeptide(L)'
;MTDIVLVAPMAGWAAPLSEAPDPVFAERMMGDGVAVDPMEGVLRAPCDGVVTILAPARHAVTIRGESGVEVLMHIGLETVALKGEGFTARVAEGQAVKAGDPLIEFDLDLIAGRAKSLITPIIITNGDAFEVASRVTDREVRPGDTLMTLRASGAGAETARAAAVEAERKVVTPLAHGIHARPAARIAALAKGFDAEVTVAAFNRRSSAKSPVGIMALAIRHGDAITLSASGPDAARAVQALAELIEGGMGEAGAAPAAKVTPEPTTRPRRALHTGLLRGVTAAPGVAIGQAARLIRTEIEVAVDGRGAGAEHAALDGALETVRDRLQALTGGDATRGAIAGAHLAFLDDPELLASAQRGINDGRSAGHAWRTAIDGFVQALNALGDRRMAERVDDLKDLEGQVLAVLTGEGEG
;
A
#
# COMPACT_ATOMS: atom_id res chain seq x y z
N MET A 1 -26.32 15.66 -5.91
CA MET A 1 -24.99 15.32 -5.39
C MET A 1 -24.13 16.56 -5.53
N THR A 2 -23.45 16.98 -4.47
CA THR A 2 -22.62 18.19 -4.50
C THR A 2 -21.22 17.77 -4.92
N ASP A 3 -20.76 18.29 -6.06
CA ASP A 3 -19.39 18.08 -6.51
C ASP A 3 -18.42 18.82 -5.58
N ILE A 4 -17.36 18.13 -5.14
CA ILE A 4 -16.30 18.70 -4.31
C ILE A 4 -15.13 19.02 -5.23
N VAL A 5 -14.71 20.27 -5.26
CA VAL A 5 -13.60 20.73 -6.12
C VAL A 5 -12.35 20.88 -5.27
N LEU A 6 -11.27 20.23 -5.70
CA LEU A 6 -9.93 20.44 -5.17
C LEU A 6 -9.13 21.28 -6.16
N VAL A 7 -8.49 22.33 -5.65
CA VAL A 7 -7.63 23.21 -6.44
C VAL A 7 -6.18 22.73 -6.43
N ALA A 8 -5.41 23.14 -7.45
CA ALA A 8 -4.00 22.85 -7.53
C ALA A 8 -3.27 23.47 -6.33
N PRO A 9 -2.49 22.69 -5.56
CA PRO A 9 -1.82 23.18 -4.37
C PRO A 9 -0.50 23.89 -4.68
N MET A 10 -0.04 23.87 -5.93
CA MET A 10 1.18 24.52 -6.40
C MET A 10 1.14 24.73 -7.91
N ALA A 11 2.01 25.60 -8.42
CA ALA A 11 2.30 25.67 -9.85
C ALA A 11 3.09 24.44 -10.31
N GLY A 12 2.72 23.85 -11.45
CA GLY A 12 3.43 22.69 -11.98
C GLY A 12 2.78 22.06 -13.21
N TRP A 13 3.39 21.00 -13.73
CA TRP A 13 2.80 20.15 -14.76
C TRP A 13 1.97 19.05 -14.10
N ALA A 14 0.65 19.07 -14.31
CA ALA A 14 -0.23 18.00 -13.84
C ALA A 14 -0.16 16.81 -14.79
N ALA A 15 0.14 15.62 -14.26
CA ALA A 15 0.31 14.38 -15.00
C ALA A 15 -0.59 13.27 -14.42
N PRO A 16 -0.92 12.24 -15.21
CA PRO A 16 -1.57 11.04 -14.69
C PRO A 16 -0.78 10.45 -13.51
N LEU A 17 -1.47 9.99 -12.47
CA LEU A 17 -0.80 9.41 -11.30
C LEU A 17 0.08 8.19 -11.68
N SER A 18 -0.29 7.47 -12.75
CA SER A 18 0.48 6.36 -13.33
C SER A 18 1.87 6.74 -13.85
N GLU A 19 2.17 8.03 -14.02
CA GLU A 19 3.50 8.50 -14.42
C GLU A 19 4.43 8.74 -13.23
N ALA A 20 3.93 8.67 -11.99
CA ALA A 20 4.80 8.72 -10.82
C ALA A 20 5.76 7.52 -10.82
N PRO A 21 7.09 7.70 -10.70
CA PRO A 21 8.07 6.61 -10.71
C PRO A 21 8.14 5.89 -9.34
N ASP A 22 6.97 5.56 -8.80
CA ASP A 22 6.75 4.79 -7.58
C ASP A 22 5.41 4.03 -7.72
N PRO A 23 5.43 2.68 -7.73
CA PRO A 23 4.25 1.84 -7.88
C PRO A 23 3.16 2.08 -6.85
N VAL A 24 3.53 2.47 -5.62
CA VAL A 24 2.55 2.75 -4.55
C VAL A 24 1.58 3.85 -4.98
N PHE A 25 2.08 4.83 -5.73
CA PHE A 25 1.27 5.90 -6.30
C PHE A 25 0.76 5.52 -7.69
N ALA A 26 1.62 5.01 -8.57
CA ALA A 26 1.26 4.71 -9.96
C ALA A 26 0.09 3.71 -10.09
N GLU A 27 0.00 2.76 -9.16
CA GLU A 27 -1.06 1.75 -9.09
C GLU A 27 -2.19 2.12 -8.12
N ARG A 28 -2.20 3.38 -7.63
CA ARG A 28 -3.25 3.93 -6.74
C ARG A 28 -3.42 3.11 -5.46
N MET A 29 -2.36 2.48 -4.96
CA MET A 29 -2.44 1.60 -3.78
C MET A 29 -2.83 2.38 -2.52
N MET A 30 -2.40 3.64 -2.39
CA MET A 30 -2.76 4.50 -1.25
C MET A 30 -3.95 5.42 -1.48
N GLY A 31 -4.55 5.37 -2.68
CA GLY A 31 -5.60 6.29 -3.07
C GLY A 31 -5.49 6.74 -4.51
N ASP A 32 -6.59 7.24 -5.04
CA ASP A 32 -6.67 7.76 -6.40
C ASP A 32 -6.42 9.27 -6.42
N GLY A 33 -5.87 9.80 -7.52
CA GLY A 33 -5.59 11.22 -7.62
C GLY A 33 -4.78 11.62 -8.85
N VAL A 34 -3.87 12.57 -8.66
CA VAL A 34 -3.07 13.18 -9.74
C VAL A 34 -1.65 13.45 -9.25
N ALA A 35 -0.69 13.42 -10.17
CA ALA A 35 0.69 13.80 -9.89
C ALA A 35 0.96 15.21 -10.41
N VAL A 36 1.75 16.01 -9.68
CA VAL A 36 2.20 17.33 -10.14
C VAL A 36 3.72 17.39 -10.12
N ASP A 37 4.34 17.73 -11.24
CA ASP A 37 5.76 18.08 -11.31
C ASP A 37 5.93 19.58 -10.98
N PRO A 38 6.49 19.94 -9.82
CA PRO A 38 6.45 21.30 -9.28
C PRO A 38 7.32 22.27 -10.07
N MET A 39 6.79 23.48 -10.29
CA MET A 39 7.53 24.64 -10.82
C MET A 39 7.76 25.73 -9.76
N GLU A 40 7.24 25.55 -8.54
CA GLU A 40 7.48 26.41 -7.39
C GLU A 40 7.72 25.60 -6.11
N GLY A 41 8.39 26.21 -5.13
CA GLY A 41 8.76 25.59 -3.85
C GLY A 41 7.75 25.81 -2.73
N VAL A 42 6.45 25.93 -3.03
CA VAL A 42 5.40 26.16 -2.01
C VAL A 42 4.21 25.25 -2.27
N LEU A 43 3.94 24.34 -1.33
CA LEU A 43 2.73 23.53 -1.29
C LEU A 43 1.65 24.25 -0.48
N ARG A 44 0.46 24.37 -1.03
CA ARG A 44 -0.70 25.06 -0.45
C ARG A 44 -1.87 24.11 -0.20
N ALA A 45 -2.83 24.54 0.61
CA ALA A 45 -4.06 23.78 0.83
C ALA A 45 -4.90 23.70 -0.45
N PRO A 46 -5.31 22.49 -0.90
CA PRO A 46 -6.13 22.30 -2.08
C PRO A 46 -7.63 22.51 -1.82
N CYS A 47 -8.02 22.64 -0.56
CA CYS A 47 -9.38 22.92 -0.11
C CYS A 47 -9.37 23.46 1.33
N ASP A 48 -10.51 23.96 1.78
CA ASP A 48 -10.75 24.27 3.19
C ASP A 48 -10.78 22.98 4.01
N GLY A 49 -10.17 23.00 5.21
CA GLY A 49 -10.12 21.81 6.06
C GLY A 49 -9.23 21.95 7.29
N VAL A 50 -8.85 20.80 7.85
CA VAL A 50 -7.95 20.69 9.00
C VAL A 50 -6.77 19.80 8.64
N VAL A 51 -5.56 20.21 9.01
CA VAL A 51 -4.35 19.39 8.88
C VAL A 51 -4.45 18.21 9.84
N THR A 52 -4.58 17.00 9.33
CA THR A 52 -4.72 15.80 10.17
C THR A 52 -3.38 15.15 10.46
N ILE A 53 -2.45 15.16 9.49
CA ILE A 53 -1.14 14.52 9.63
C ILE A 53 -0.09 15.41 8.97
N LEU A 54 1.03 15.65 9.66
CA LEU A 54 2.21 16.30 9.12
C LEU A 54 3.43 15.40 9.31
N ALA A 55 4.12 15.05 8.21
CA ALA A 55 5.23 14.13 8.28
C ALA A 55 6.32 14.66 9.22
N PRO A 56 6.99 13.82 10.03
CA PRO A 56 8.12 14.28 10.85
C PRO A 56 9.23 14.93 10.03
N ALA A 57 9.47 14.40 8.82
CA ALA A 57 10.42 14.96 7.84
C ALA A 57 9.80 16.06 6.95
N ARG A 58 8.57 16.52 7.23
CA ARG A 58 7.89 17.67 6.60
C ARG A 58 7.79 17.64 5.07
N HIS A 59 7.88 16.46 4.47
CA HIS A 59 7.75 16.26 3.03
C HIS A 59 6.32 15.89 2.60
N ALA A 60 5.43 15.57 3.55
CA ALA A 60 4.05 15.19 3.26
C ALA A 60 3.10 15.74 4.30
N VAL A 61 1.88 16.06 3.87
CA VAL A 61 0.81 16.59 4.72
C VAL A 61 -0.54 16.05 4.25
N THR A 62 -1.40 15.70 5.20
CA THR A 62 -2.78 15.27 4.96
C THR A 62 -3.75 16.31 5.48
N ILE A 63 -4.73 16.68 4.67
CA ILE A 63 -5.83 17.58 5.04
C ILE A 63 -7.14 16.79 4.97
N ARG A 64 -7.96 16.93 6.01
CA ARG A 64 -9.37 16.51 5.98
C ARG A 64 -10.24 17.73 5.68
N GLY A 65 -10.93 17.71 4.54
CA GLY A 65 -11.86 18.76 4.13
C GLY A 65 -13.15 18.74 4.94
N GLU A 66 -13.93 19.82 4.88
CA GLU A 66 -15.22 19.93 5.60
C GLU A 66 -16.24 18.86 5.19
N SER A 67 -16.15 18.34 3.96
CA SER A 67 -16.96 17.24 3.46
C SER A 67 -16.54 15.87 4.00
N GLY A 68 -15.40 15.77 4.70
CA GLY A 68 -14.79 14.52 5.16
C GLY A 68 -13.79 13.89 4.17
N VAL A 69 -13.55 14.51 3.01
CA VAL A 69 -12.50 14.06 2.07
C VAL A 69 -11.12 14.16 2.71
N GLU A 70 -10.27 13.14 2.52
CA GLU A 70 -8.89 13.15 3.01
C GLU A 70 -7.88 13.21 1.86
N VAL A 71 -7.20 14.34 1.76
CA VAL A 71 -6.23 14.64 0.70
C VAL A 71 -4.82 14.54 1.27
N LEU A 72 -4.04 13.57 0.78
CA LEU A 72 -2.60 13.46 1.05
C LEU A 72 -1.82 14.12 -0.09
N MET A 73 -0.93 15.03 0.27
CA MET A 73 0.05 15.62 -0.64
C MET A 73 1.45 15.21 -0.21
N HIS A 74 2.18 14.53 -1.09
CA HIS A 74 3.50 13.98 -0.81
C HIS A 74 4.54 14.60 -1.74
N ILE A 75 5.38 15.52 -1.24
CA ILE A 75 6.36 16.25 -2.06
C ILE A 75 7.51 15.31 -2.44
N GLY A 76 7.67 15.08 -3.73
CA GLY A 76 8.69 14.20 -4.29
C GLY A 76 8.54 12.73 -3.89
N LEU A 77 9.47 11.90 -4.36
CA LEU A 77 9.52 10.46 -4.05
C LEU A 77 10.78 10.11 -3.26
N GLU A 78 10.62 9.22 -2.27
CA GLU A 78 11.67 8.82 -1.32
C GLU A 78 12.26 9.97 -0.47
N THR A 79 11.56 11.10 -0.39
CA THR A 79 11.99 12.33 0.30
C THR A 79 12.07 12.20 1.83
N VAL A 80 11.50 11.15 2.41
CA VAL A 80 11.71 10.80 3.83
C VAL A 80 13.20 10.63 4.18
N ALA A 81 14.02 10.17 3.22
CA ALA A 81 15.46 9.98 3.41
C ALA A 81 16.22 11.30 3.66
N LEU A 82 15.64 12.43 3.26
CA LEU A 82 16.20 13.78 3.47
C LEU A 82 16.05 14.25 4.92
N LYS A 83 15.29 13.53 5.77
CA LYS A 83 15.15 13.81 7.21
C LYS A 83 14.76 15.27 7.52
N GLY A 84 13.98 15.90 6.65
CA GLY A 84 13.53 17.29 6.79
C GLY A 84 14.45 18.36 6.19
N GLU A 85 15.60 17.98 5.63
CA GLU A 85 16.44 18.92 4.88
C GLU A 85 15.71 19.39 3.61
N GLY A 86 15.65 20.71 3.41
CA GLY A 86 14.93 21.30 2.28
C GLY A 86 13.42 21.48 2.49
N PHE A 87 12.88 21.21 3.69
CA PHE A 87 11.45 21.39 3.99
C PHE A 87 11.20 22.28 5.21
N THR A 88 10.30 23.25 5.05
CA THR A 88 9.85 24.16 6.12
C THR A 88 8.33 24.09 6.24
N ALA A 89 7.85 23.48 7.33
CA ALA A 89 6.42 23.46 7.64
C ALA A 89 5.93 24.86 8.04
N ARG A 90 4.82 25.29 7.45
CA ARG A 90 4.10 26.54 7.75
C ARG A 90 2.85 26.31 8.59
N VAL A 91 2.50 25.05 8.83
CA VAL A 91 1.34 24.61 9.59
C VAL A 91 1.72 23.59 10.65
N ALA A 92 0.81 23.36 11.60
CA ALA A 92 0.88 22.29 12.59
C ALA A 92 -0.29 21.30 12.43
N GLU A 93 -0.14 20.08 12.95
CA GLU A 93 -1.26 19.14 13.07
C GLU A 93 -2.39 19.74 13.92
N GLY A 94 -3.64 19.52 13.50
CA GLY A 94 -4.84 20.08 14.09
C GLY A 94 -5.17 21.52 13.65
N GLN A 95 -4.31 22.17 12.86
CA GLN A 95 -4.56 23.53 12.37
C GLN A 95 -5.62 23.55 11.27
N ALA A 96 -6.59 24.47 11.39
CA ALA A 96 -7.53 24.77 10.32
C ALA A 96 -6.87 25.62 9.22
N VAL A 97 -7.15 25.31 7.96
CA VAL A 97 -6.59 25.96 6.77
C VAL A 97 -7.67 26.25 5.75
N LYS A 98 -7.46 27.29 4.95
CA LYS A 98 -8.28 27.66 3.79
C LYS A 98 -7.54 27.35 2.49
N ALA A 99 -8.29 27.07 1.43
CA ALA A 99 -7.72 26.80 0.11
C ALA A 99 -6.73 27.92 -0.29
N GLY A 100 -5.51 27.54 -0.67
CA GLY A 100 -4.41 28.46 -1.02
C GLY A 100 -3.46 28.83 0.14
N ASP A 101 -3.81 28.51 1.39
CA ASP A 101 -2.91 28.73 2.53
C ASP A 101 -1.62 27.91 2.38
N PRO A 102 -0.44 28.48 2.67
CA PRO A 102 0.82 27.76 2.57
C PRO A 102 0.93 26.68 3.66
N LEU A 103 1.26 25.46 3.26
CA LEU A 103 1.43 24.30 4.15
C LEU A 103 2.91 23.98 4.38
N ILE A 104 3.65 23.82 3.29
CA ILE A 104 5.07 23.43 3.31
C ILE A 104 5.78 24.25 2.24
N GLU A 105 6.85 24.93 2.64
CA GLU A 105 7.83 25.46 1.70
C GLU A 105 8.97 24.46 1.53
N PHE A 106 9.47 24.34 0.30
CA PHE A 106 10.51 23.39 -0.02
C PHE A 106 11.50 23.90 -1.06
N ASP A 107 12.74 23.42 -0.98
CA ASP A 107 13.83 23.79 -1.90
C ASP A 107 13.87 22.81 -3.09
N LEU A 108 13.43 23.30 -4.25
CA LEU A 108 13.38 22.53 -5.49
C LEU A 108 14.75 21.99 -5.90
N ASP A 109 15.78 22.84 -5.85
CA ASP A 109 17.13 22.48 -6.32
C ASP A 109 17.74 21.41 -5.41
N LEU A 110 17.57 21.56 -4.09
CA LEU A 110 18.05 20.59 -3.12
C LEU A 110 17.38 19.24 -3.30
N ILE A 111 16.05 19.23 -3.45
CA ILE A 111 15.28 17.99 -3.54
C ILE A 111 15.52 17.32 -4.90
N ALA A 112 15.56 18.07 -6.02
CA ALA A 112 15.88 17.53 -7.34
C ALA A 112 17.24 16.81 -7.38
N GLY A 113 18.23 17.32 -6.64
CA GLY A 113 19.56 16.72 -6.58
C GLY A 113 19.69 15.51 -5.66
N ARG A 114 18.71 15.21 -4.81
CA ARG A 114 18.84 14.20 -3.73
C ARG A 114 17.68 13.23 -3.59
N ALA A 115 16.50 13.56 -4.11
CA ALA A 115 15.35 12.67 -4.16
C ALA A 115 15.32 11.89 -5.47
N LYS A 116 14.53 10.81 -5.49
CA LYS A 116 14.34 10.01 -6.71
C LYS A 116 13.57 10.78 -7.79
N SER A 117 12.63 11.63 -7.38
CA SER A 117 11.83 12.49 -8.24
C SER A 117 11.23 13.64 -7.44
N LEU A 118 10.97 14.76 -8.11
CA LEU A 118 10.19 15.89 -7.58
C LEU A 118 8.68 15.73 -7.78
N ILE A 119 8.26 14.77 -8.60
CA ILE A 119 6.84 14.47 -8.82
C ILE A 119 6.15 14.32 -7.48
N THR A 120 5.10 15.11 -7.30
CA THR A 120 4.35 15.28 -6.05
C THR A 120 2.96 14.69 -6.21
N PRO A 121 2.70 13.48 -5.70
CA PRO A 121 1.37 12.90 -5.66
C PRO A 121 0.40 13.71 -4.79
N ILE A 122 -0.79 13.94 -5.32
CA ILE A 122 -1.94 14.54 -4.63
C ILE A 122 -3.08 13.53 -4.73
N ILE A 123 -3.35 12.81 -3.64
CA ILE A 123 -4.23 11.64 -3.66
C ILE A 123 -5.34 11.72 -2.63
N ILE A 124 -6.49 11.13 -2.97
CA ILE A 124 -7.64 10.93 -2.11
C ILE A 124 -7.49 9.59 -1.45
N THR A 125 -7.28 9.63 -0.15
CA THR A 125 -6.89 8.43 0.60
C THR A 125 -8.11 7.66 1.11
N ASN A 126 -9.33 8.21 1.04
CA ASN A 126 -10.60 7.57 1.44
C ASN A 126 -11.53 7.38 0.23
N GLY A 127 -10.99 6.72 -0.79
CA GLY A 127 -11.66 6.49 -2.07
C GLY A 127 -13.00 5.74 -1.98
N ASP A 128 -13.23 4.99 -0.90
CA ASP A 128 -14.50 4.27 -0.67
C ASP A 128 -15.68 5.24 -0.43
N ALA A 129 -15.39 6.43 0.11
CA ALA A 129 -16.39 7.48 0.34
C ALA A 129 -16.43 8.52 -0.79
N PHE A 130 -15.32 8.72 -1.49
CA PHE A 130 -15.16 9.75 -2.53
C PHE A 130 -14.55 9.18 -3.80
N GLU A 131 -15.30 9.28 -4.89
CA GLU A 131 -14.84 8.92 -6.23
C GLU A 131 -14.28 10.15 -6.94
N VAL A 132 -13.13 9.99 -7.61
CA VAL A 132 -12.55 11.05 -8.46
C VAL A 132 -13.30 11.08 -9.79
N ALA A 133 -14.29 11.97 -9.89
CA ALA A 133 -15.14 12.10 -11.08
C ALA A 133 -14.41 12.71 -12.28
N SER A 134 -13.48 13.64 -12.03
CA SER A 134 -12.58 14.15 -13.06
C SER A 134 -11.27 14.67 -12.45
N ARG A 135 -10.23 14.71 -13.27
CA ARG A 135 -8.91 15.22 -12.91
C ARG A 135 -8.27 15.92 -14.10
N VAL A 136 -7.37 16.85 -13.81
CA VAL A 136 -6.60 17.56 -14.82
C VAL A 136 -5.26 16.85 -15.01
N THR A 137 -4.94 16.45 -16.24
CA THR A 137 -3.64 15.88 -16.63
C THR A 137 -3.15 16.49 -17.93
N ASP A 138 -1.87 16.30 -18.23
CA ASP A 138 -1.19 16.67 -19.47
C ASP A 138 -1.21 18.17 -19.75
N ARG A 139 -1.12 18.98 -18.69
CA ARG A 139 -1.07 20.43 -18.79
C ARG A 139 -0.49 21.10 -17.55
N GLU A 140 -0.04 22.34 -17.76
CA GLU A 140 0.34 23.25 -16.67
C GLU A 140 -0.90 23.67 -15.85
N VAL A 141 -0.72 23.73 -14.53
CA VAL A 141 -1.69 24.22 -13.55
C VAL A 141 -1.04 25.28 -12.66
N ARG A 142 -1.84 26.24 -12.18
CA ARG A 142 -1.43 27.27 -11.22
C ARG A 142 -2.19 27.13 -9.91
N PRO A 143 -1.66 27.63 -8.78
CA PRO A 143 -2.36 27.61 -7.51
C PRO A 143 -3.77 28.19 -7.62
N GLY A 144 -4.77 27.42 -7.19
CA GLY A 144 -6.18 27.82 -7.27
C GLY A 144 -6.90 27.36 -8.54
N ASP A 145 -6.20 26.90 -9.59
CA ASP A 145 -6.85 26.24 -10.73
C ASP A 145 -7.54 24.95 -10.27
N THR A 146 -8.68 24.60 -10.86
CA THR A 146 -9.31 23.30 -10.61
C THR A 146 -8.36 22.17 -10.98
N LEU A 147 -8.10 21.26 -10.04
CA LEU A 147 -7.22 20.10 -10.24
C LEU A 147 -8.01 18.80 -10.30
N MET A 148 -8.96 18.60 -9.39
CA MET A 148 -9.82 17.42 -9.33
C MET A 148 -11.24 17.78 -8.92
N THR A 149 -12.21 17.04 -9.44
CA THR A 149 -13.59 17.06 -8.99
C THR A 149 -13.96 15.69 -8.44
N LEU A 150 -14.48 15.68 -7.22
CA LEU A 150 -14.86 14.46 -6.51
C LEU A 150 -16.38 14.39 -6.36
N ARG A 151 -16.90 13.17 -6.36
CA ARG A 151 -18.27 12.86 -6.00
C ARG A 151 -18.28 12.02 -4.75
N ALA A 152 -19.07 12.45 -3.77
CA ALA A 152 -19.35 11.60 -2.64
C ALA A 152 -20.23 10.43 -3.11
N SER A 153 -19.81 9.20 -2.83
CA SER A 153 -20.66 8.03 -3.08
C SER A 153 -21.87 8.12 -2.15
N GLY A 154 -23.06 7.78 -2.62
CA GLY A 154 -24.33 7.96 -1.88
C GLY A 154 -24.40 7.23 -0.53
N ALA A 155 -23.56 6.21 -0.32
CA ALA A 155 -23.37 5.53 0.96
C ALA A 155 -22.22 6.11 1.80
N GLY A 156 -21.40 7.00 1.24
CA GLY A 156 -20.21 7.60 1.85
C GLY A 156 -20.40 9.04 2.33
N ALA A 157 -21.37 9.81 1.81
CA ALA A 157 -21.56 11.22 2.19
C ALA A 157 -22.16 11.42 3.59
N GLU A 158 -23.13 10.58 3.99
CA GLU A 158 -23.66 10.56 5.37
C GLU A 158 -22.65 9.91 6.33
N THR A 159 -21.92 8.91 5.85
CA THR A 159 -20.87 8.21 6.59
C THR A 159 -19.60 9.05 6.77
N ALA A 160 -19.25 9.96 5.85
CA ALA A 160 -18.13 10.89 5.99
C ALA A 160 -18.45 12.08 6.90
N ARG A 161 -19.72 12.49 6.96
CA ARG A 161 -20.20 13.49 7.92
C ARG A 161 -20.41 12.89 9.32
N ALA A 162 -20.63 11.57 9.40
CA ALA A 162 -20.68 10.79 10.65
C ALA A 162 -19.33 10.17 11.06
N ALA A 163 -18.34 10.07 10.15
CA ALA A 163 -16.96 9.66 10.42
C ALA A 163 -16.18 10.81 11.06
N ALA A 164 -16.71 11.35 12.15
CA ALA A 164 -15.83 11.53 13.28
C ALA A 164 -15.26 10.13 13.57
N VAL A 165 -13.94 9.98 13.57
CA VAL A 165 -13.31 8.76 14.06
C VAL A 165 -13.97 8.43 15.40
N GLU A 166 -14.79 7.38 15.45
CA GLU A 166 -15.62 7.08 16.62
C GLU A 166 -14.73 6.54 17.74
N ALA A 167 -13.62 5.90 17.36
CA ALA A 167 -12.56 5.49 18.26
C ALA A 167 -11.20 5.63 17.59
N GLU A 168 -10.27 6.24 18.31
CA GLU A 168 -8.87 6.36 17.92
C GLU A 168 -7.98 5.95 19.10
N ARG A 169 -6.91 5.22 18.81
CA ARG A 169 -5.90 4.87 19.81
C ARG A 169 -4.51 4.81 19.20
N LYS A 170 -3.56 5.51 19.84
CA LYS A 170 -2.13 5.39 19.51
C LYS A 170 -1.53 4.23 20.28
N VAL A 171 -0.74 3.42 19.58
CA VAL A 171 -0.06 2.23 20.13
C VAL A 171 1.40 2.26 19.72
N VAL A 172 2.30 1.86 20.62
CA VAL A 172 3.71 1.65 20.30
C VAL A 172 3.92 0.17 20.01
N THR A 173 4.50 -0.15 18.86
CA THR A 173 4.68 -1.54 18.41
C THR A 173 5.77 -2.24 19.25
N PRO A 174 5.44 -3.21 20.12
CA PRO A 174 6.44 -3.88 20.98
C PRO A 174 7.12 -5.06 20.28
N LEU A 175 6.71 -5.40 19.06
CA LEU A 175 7.19 -6.56 18.31
C LEU A 175 8.63 -6.33 17.87
N ALA A 176 9.56 -7.19 18.31
CA ALA A 176 11.01 -7.08 18.03
C ALA A 176 11.34 -7.04 16.54
N HIS A 177 10.43 -7.51 15.69
CA HIS A 177 10.59 -7.57 14.24
C HIS A 177 9.56 -6.72 13.48
N GLY A 178 8.84 -5.85 14.18
CA GLY A 178 7.80 -5.01 13.57
C GLY A 178 6.56 -5.80 13.15
N ILE A 179 5.67 -5.15 12.40
CA ILE A 179 4.44 -5.75 11.90
C ILE A 179 4.69 -6.33 10.51
N HIS A 180 5.38 -7.47 10.47
CA HIS A 180 5.56 -8.27 9.26
C HIS A 180 4.37 -9.22 9.03
N ALA A 181 4.49 -10.15 8.08
CA ALA A 181 3.38 -10.98 7.62
C ALA A 181 2.56 -11.70 8.70
N ARG A 182 3.19 -12.31 9.72
CA ARG A 182 2.44 -13.03 10.75
C ARG A 182 1.67 -12.08 11.66
N PRO A 183 2.29 -11.04 12.27
CA PRO A 183 1.55 -9.99 12.96
C PRO A 183 0.46 -9.34 12.10
N ALA A 184 0.76 -8.97 10.85
CA ALA A 184 -0.19 -8.37 9.92
C ALA A 184 -1.40 -9.28 9.65
N ALA A 185 -1.18 -10.57 9.41
CA ALA A 185 -2.26 -11.54 9.22
C ALA A 185 -3.12 -11.72 10.48
N ARG A 186 -2.52 -11.67 11.68
CA ARG A 186 -3.29 -11.74 12.94
C ARG A 186 -4.12 -10.49 13.18
N ILE A 187 -3.57 -9.31 12.90
CA ILE A 187 -4.29 -8.03 12.93
C ILE A 187 -5.48 -8.10 11.96
N ALA A 188 -5.24 -8.52 10.71
CA ALA A 188 -6.28 -8.64 9.71
C ALA A 188 -7.35 -9.67 10.06
N ALA A 189 -6.97 -10.84 10.56
CA ALA A 189 -7.92 -11.85 11.00
C ALA A 189 -8.82 -11.34 12.14
N LEU A 190 -8.25 -10.59 13.09
CA LEU A 190 -9.02 -9.97 14.17
C LEU A 190 -9.92 -8.84 13.63
N ALA A 191 -9.39 -7.97 12.77
CA ALA A 191 -10.12 -6.85 12.18
C ALA A 191 -11.30 -7.29 11.31
N LYS A 192 -11.16 -8.41 10.57
CA LYS A 192 -12.24 -9.02 9.77
C LYS A 192 -13.41 -9.54 10.63
N GLY A 193 -13.22 -9.70 11.94
CA GLY A 193 -14.28 -10.09 12.87
C GLY A 193 -15.18 -8.94 13.34
N PHE A 194 -14.91 -7.70 12.91
CA PHE A 194 -15.67 -6.51 13.25
C PHE A 194 -16.35 -5.92 12.01
N ASP A 195 -17.56 -5.38 12.21
CA ASP A 195 -18.32 -4.70 11.16
C ASP A 195 -17.75 -3.31 10.85
N ALA A 196 -17.03 -2.71 11.80
CA ALA A 196 -16.39 -1.41 11.63
C ALA A 196 -15.34 -1.42 10.51
N GLU A 197 -15.21 -0.27 9.87
CA GLU A 197 -14.03 0.06 9.08
C GLU A 197 -12.91 0.43 10.03
N VAL A 198 -11.77 -0.23 9.89
CA VAL A 198 -10.62 -0.06 10.79
C VAL A 198 -9.39 0.21 9.97
N THR A 199 -8.65 1.24 10.36
CA THR A 199 -7.46 1.73 9.66
C THR A 199 -6.25 1.67 10.60
N VAL A 200 -5.11 1.24 10.06
CA VAL A 200 -3.80 1.38 10.69
C VAL A 200 -3.05 2.49 9.96
N ALA A 201 -2.59 3.50 10.70
CA ALA A 201 -1.81 4.60 10.17
C ALA A 201 -0.41 4.64 10.79
N ALA A 202 0.62 4.73 9.94
CA ALA A 202 2.02 4.86 10.31
C ALA A 202 2.77 5.69 9.26
N PHE A 203 3.66 6.59 9.69
CA PHE A 203 4.51 7.38 8.78
C PHE A 203 3.74 8.11 7.66
N ASN A 204 2.59 8.71 7.99
CA ASN A 204 1.66 9.36 7.04
C ASN A 204 1.07 8.45 5.97
N ARG A 205 1.27 7.16 6.11
CA ARG A 205 0.65 6.13 5.28
C ARG A 205 -0.41 5.46 6.11
N ARG A 206 -1.45 4.99 5.43
CA ARG A 206 -2.53 4.26 6.08
C ARG A 206 -2.96 3.11 5.21
N SER A 207 -3.49 2.10 5.87
CA SER A 207 -4.00 0.91 5.22
C SER A 207 -5.17 0.38 6.05
N SER A 208 -6.07 -0.35 5.40
CA SER A 208 -7.09 -1.10 6.10
C SER A 208 -6.44 -2.08 7.06
N ALA A 209 -6.90 -2.10 8.32
CA ALA A 209 -6.49 -3.13 9.27
C ALA A 209 -6.92 -4.53 8.83
N LYS A 210 -7.82 -4.65 7.85
CA LYS A 210 -8.27 -5.90 7.22
C LYS A 210 -7.35 -6.37 6.09
N SER A 211 -6.36 -5.57 5.67
CA SER A 211 -5.39 -5.88 4.60
C SER A 211 -4.02 -6.25 5.18
N PRO A 212 -3.67 -7.55 5.26
CA PRO A 212 -2.31 -7.96 5.63
C PRO A 212 -1.24 -7.30 4.76
N VAL A 213 -1.47 -7.22 3.44
CA VAL A 213 -0.46 -6.73 2.50
C VAL A 213 -0.28 -5.21 2.65
N GLY A 214 -1.36 -4.47 2.81
CA GLY A 214 -1.33 -3.03 3.07
C GLY A 214 -0.68 -2.69 4.41
N ILE A 215 -0.98 -3.43 5.49
CA ILE A 215 -0.29 -3.28 6.78
C ILE A 215 1.22 -3.51 6.63
N MET A 216 1.63 -4.54 5.89
CA MET A 216 3.06 -4.81 5.66
C MET A 216 3.73 -3.67 4.88
N ALA A 217 3.04 -3.08 3.90
CA ALA A 217 3.54 -1.95 3.12
C ALA A 217 3.78 -0.69 3.99
N LEU A 218 3.11 -0.56 5.14
CA LEU A 218 3.38 0.50 6.13
C LEU A 218 4.75 0.39 6.81
N ALA A 219 5.46 -0.74 6.66
CA ALA A 219 6.84 -0.93 7.11
C ALA A 219 7.07 -0.62 8.61
N ILE A 220 6.09 -0.96 9.44
CA ILE A 220 6.09 -0.68 10.88
C ILE A 220 7.14 -1.56 11.58
N ARG A 221 8.07 -0.92 12.29
CA ARG A 221 9.18 -1.53 13.02
C ARG A 221 8.94 -1.53 14.53
N HIS A 222 9.80 -2.24 15.25
CA HIS A 222 9.83 -2.21 16.71
C HIS A 222 9.99 -0.78 17.23
N GLY A 223 9.11 -0.37 18.14
CA GLY A 223 9.12 0.93 18.78
C GLY A 223 8.41 2.03 17.99
N ASP A 224 7.93 1.76 16.79
CA ASP A 224 7.18 2.75 16.02
C ASP A 224 5.80 2.99 16.64
N ALA A 225 5.43 4.26 16.70
CA ALA A 225 4.10 4.68 17.09
C ALA A 225 3.16 4.59 15.87
N ILE A 226 2.07 3.87 16.04
CA ILE A 226 1.01 3.72 15.05
C ILE A 226 -0.30 4.25 15.61
N THR A 227 -1.20 4.65 14.72
CA THR A 227 -2.54 5.10 15.10
C THR A 227 -3.56 4.11 14.54
N LEU A 228 -4.37 3.55 15.42
CA LEU A 228 -5.52 2.74 15.08
C LEU A 228 -6.76 3.64 15.12
N SER A 229 -7.52 3.66 14.04
CA SER A 229 -8.74 4.46 13.92
C SER A 229 -9.86 3.56 13.40
N ALA A 230 -11.06 3.69 13.94
CA ALA A 230 -12.22 2.97 13.43
C ALA A 230 -13.48 3.82 13.39
N SER A 231 -14.39 3.43 12.49
CA SER A 231 -15.73 4.00 12.35
C SER A 231 -16.73 2.88 12.05
N GLY A 232 -17.89 2.91 12.71
CA GLY A 232 -18.95 1.94 12.53
C GLY A 232 -19.41 1.29 13.85
N PRO A 233 -20.39 0.38 13.78
CA PRO A 233 -21.18 -0.07 14.94
C PRO A 233 -20.37 -0.61 16.13
N ASP A 234 -19.16 -1.12 15.88
CA ASP A 234 -18.27 -1.70 16.88
C ASP A 234 -16.86 -1.07 16.89
N ALA A 235 -16.71 0.17 16.39
CA ALA A 235 -15.44 0.89 16.27
C ALA A 235 -14.59 0.89 17.54
N ALA A 236 -15.19 1.24 18.69
CA ALA A 236 -14.49 1.26 19.97
C ALA A 236 -13.99 -0.13 20.41
N ARG A 237 -14.78 -1.18 20.16
CA ARG A 237 -14.39 -2.56 20.47
C ARG A 237 -13.28 -3.04 19.54
N ALA A 238 -13.36 -2.70 18.25
CA ALA A 238 -12.36 -3.05 17.26
C ALA A 238 -10.99 -2.43 17.59
N VAL A 239 -10.95 -1.12 17.85
CA VAL A 239 -9.72 -0.40 18.22
C VAL A 239 -9.12 -0.94 19.51
N GLN A 240 -9.95 -1.20 20.53
CA GLN A 240 -9.48 -1.75 21.79
C GLN A 240 -8.87 -3.15 21.61
N ALA A 241 -9.56 -4.06 20.93
CA ALA A 241 -9.09 -5.42 20.72
C ALA A 241 -7.80 -5.48 19.89
N LEU A 242 -7.69 -4.65 18.85
CA LEU A 242 -6.48 -4.56 18.03
C LEU A 242 -5.31 -3.97 18.80
N ALA A 243 -5.56 -2.93 19.61
CA ALA A 243 -4.52 -2.37 20.46
C ALA A 243 -4.01 -3.40 21.48
N GLU A 244 -4.90 -4.13 22.16
CA GLU A 244 -4.53 -5.21 23.08
C GLU A 244 -3.75 -6.33 22.39
N LEU A 245 -4.14 -6.70 21.16
CA LEU A 245 -3.42 -7.71 20.37
C LEU A 245 -1.98 -7.25 20.08
N ILE A 246 -1.80 -6.00 19.66
CA ILE A 246 -0.49 -5.43 19.31
C ILE A 246 0.38 -5.26 20.57
N GLU A 247 -0.16 -4.66 21.63
CA GLU A 247 0.54 -4.43 22.90
C GLU A 247 0.88 -5.74 23.61
N GLY A 248 0.03 -6.75 23.48
CA GLY A 248 0.27 -8.11 23.98
C GLY A 248 1.37 -8.86 23.22
N GLY A 249 2.00 -8.24 22.21
CA GLY A 249 3.13 -8.80 21.47
C GLY A 249 2.76 -10.01 20.62
N MET A 250 1.47 -10.28 20.41
CA MET A 250 0.95 -11.34 19.54
C MET A 250 1.56 -12.74 19.76
N GLY A 251 1.96 -13.06 20.99
CA GLY A 251 2.61 -14.34 21.30
C GLY A 251 4.06 -14.45 20.81
N GLU A 252 4.65 -13.37 20.32
CA GLU A 252 6.06 -13.25 19.93
C GLU A 252 6.93 -12.62 21.03
N ALA A 253 6.32 -12.24 22.17
CA ALA A 253 6.99 -11.72 23.35
C ALA A 253 7.87 -12.81 23.99
N GLY A 254 9.13 -12.89 23.58
CA GLY A 254 10.12 -13.81 24.16
C GLY A 254 11.13 -14.40 23.18
N ALA A 255 11.00 -14.19 21.87
CA ALA A 255 12.11 -14.43 20.97
C ALA A 255 13.14 -13.32 21.21
N ALA A 256 14.25 -13.64 21.88
CA ALA A 256 15.42 -12.77 21.92
C ALA A 256 15.66 -12.22 20.51
N PRO A 257 15.96 -10.92 20.33
CA PRO A 257 16.23 -10.39 19.01
C PRO A 257 17.26 -11.31 18.37
N ALA A 258 16.88 -12.01 17.29
CA ALA A 258 17.83 -12.74 16.49
C ALA A 258 18.98 -11.77 16.28
N ALA A 259 20.16 -12.13 16.79
CA ALA A 259 21.31 -11.25 16.92
C ALA A 259 21.37 -10.38 15.67
N LYS A 260 21.46 -9.05 15.83
CA LYS A 260 21.68 -8.11 14.72
C LYS A 260 22.53 -8.84 13.71
N VAL A 261 21.94 -9.26 12.60
CA VAL A 261 22.72 -9.88 11.55
C VAL A 261 23.56 -8.73 11.09
N THR A 262 24.79 -8.68 11.59
CA THR A 262 25.84 -7.79 11.12
C THR A 262 25.70 -7.83 9.61
N PRO A 263 25.51 -6.70 8.92
CA PRO A 263 25.47 -6.71 7.47
C PRO A 263 26.71 -7.50 7.06
N GLU A 264 26.48 -8.63 6.39
CA GLU A 264 27.57 -9.45 5.91
C GLU A 264 28.47 -8.50 5.13
N PRO A 265 29.77 -8.41 5.45
CA PRO A 265 30.66 -7.43 4.84
C PRO A 265 30.46 -7.54 3.34
N THR A 266 30.21 -6.40 2.69
CA THR A 266 30.02 -6.27 1.24
C THR A 266 30.94 -7.25 0.54
N THR A 267 30.36 -8.39 0.13
CA THR A 267 31.16 -9.48 -0.37
C THR A 267 31.81 -8.98 -1.66
N ARG A 268 33.14 -9.14 -1.72
CA ARG A 268 34.02 -8.87 -2.86
C ARG A 268 33.29 -9.00 -4.21
N PRO A 269 33.64 -8.18 -5.23
CA PRO A 269 32.98 -8.21 -6.53
C PRO A 269 32.74 -9.65 -6.97
N ARG A 270 31.47 -10.02 -6.99
CA ARG A 270 31.01 -11.40 -7.17
C ARG A 270 31.42 -11.83 -8.57
N ARG A 271 32.30 -12.83 -8.66
CA ARG A 271 32.73 -13.41 -9.93
C ARG A 271 31.51 -13.92 -10.70
N ALA A 272 31.37 -13.49 -11.96
CA ALA A 272 30.29 -13.93 -12.83
C ALA A 272 30.26 -15.48 -12.89
N LEU A 273 29.07 -16.05 -12.75
CA LEU A 273 28.88 -17.48 -12.96
C LEU A 273 28.98 -17.78 -14.45
N HIS A 274 29.58 -18.92 -14.80
CA HIS A 274 29.52 -19.43 -16.17
C HIS A 274 28.15 -20.06 -16.44
N THR A 275 27.74 -20.04 -17.71
CA THR A 275 26.56 -20.75 -18.21
C THR A 275 26.56 -22.20 -17.75
N GLY A 276 25.46 -22.64 -17.13
CA GLY A 276 25.30 -24.01 -16.62
C GLY A 276 25.58 -24.20 -15.12
N LEU A 277 26.05 -23.17 -14.40
CA LEU A 277 26.13 -23.24 -12.94
C LEU A 277 24.88 -22.72 -12.25
N LEU A 278 24.39 -23.50 -11.29
CA LEU A 278 23.41 -23.07 -10.30
C LEU A 278 24.13 -22.62 -9.04
N ARG A 279 23.84 -21.39 -8.59
CA ARG A 279 24.33 -20.89 -7.30
C ARG A 279 23.31 -21.25 -6.23
N GLY A 280 23.70 -22.11 -5.30
CA GLY A 280 22.91 -22.41 -4.11
C GLY A 280 23.21 -21.45 -2.96
N VAL A 281 22.28 -21.36 -2.02
CA VAL A 281 22.48 -20.85 -0.67
C VAL A 281 22.42 -22.05 0.28
N THR A 282 23.32 -22.13 1.25
CA THR A 282 23.31 -23.24 2.21
C THR A 282 22.07 -23.12 3.12
N ALA A 283 21.08 -23.98 2.92
CA ALA A 283 19.88 -24.04 3.77
C ALA A 283 20.13 -24.82 5.07
N ALA A 284 20.89 -25.92 5.01
CA ALA A 284 21.31 -26.72 6.16
C ALA A 284 22.74 -27.25 5.95
N PRO A 285 23.55 -27.35 7.01
CA PRO A 285 24.90 -27.90 6.91
C PRO A 285 24.85 -29.41 6.63
N GLY A 286 25.57 -29.85 5.60
CA GLY A 286 25.61 -31.25 5.17
C GLY A 286 26.09 -31.41 3.73
N VAL A 287 26.15 -32.65 3.24
CA VAL A 287 26.47 -32.97 1.85
C VAL A 287 25.29 -33.69 1.22
N ALA A 288 24.75 -33.14 0.13
CA ALA A 288 23.76 -33.78 -0.71
C ALA A 288 24.38 -34.07 -2.08
N ILE A 289 24.18 -35.28 -2.59
CA ILE A 289 24.63 -35.70 -3.93
C ILE A 289 23.39 -36.09 -4.72
N GLY A 290 23.15 -35.44 -5.86
CA GLY A 290 21.98 -35.70 -6.70
C GLY A 290 21.97 -34.83 -7.94
N GLN A 291 21.00 -35.08 -8.82
CA GLN A 291 20.77 -34.25 -9.99
C GLN A 291 20.08 -32.95 -9.58
N ALA A 292 20.68 -31.81 -9.92
CA ALA A 292 20.03 -30.52 -9.73
C ALA A 292 19.21 -30.17 -10.97
N ALA A 293 17.90 -29.98 -10.80
CA ALA A 293 17.02 -29.42 -11.82
C ALA A 293 16.75 -27.95 -11.48
N ARG A 294 16.79 -27.07 -12.49
CA ARG A 294 16.29 -25.70 -12.36
C ARG A 294 14.86 -25.68 -12.88
N LEU A 295 13.90 -25.53 -11.98
CA LEU A 295 12.53 -25.25 -12.37
C LEU A 295 12.50 -23.82 -12.93
N ILE A 296 12.22 -23.69 -14.22
CA ILE A 296 11.95 -22.41 -14.85
C ILE A 296 10.43 -22.37 -15.00
N ARG A 297 9.77 -21.51 -14.23
CA ARG A 297 8.35 -21.23 -14.48
C ARG A 297 8.30 -20.43 -15.78
N THR A 298 7.62 -20.96 -16.78
CA THR A 298 7.27 -20.20 -17.98
C THR A 298 6.32 -19.07 -17.54
N GLU A 299 6.56 -17.85 -18.01
CA GLU A 299 5.63 -16.75 -17.76
C GLU A 299 4.30 -17.06 -18.46
N ILE A 300 3.21 -17.01 -17.70
CA ILE A 300 1.86 -17.20 -18.23
C ILE A 300 1.50 -15.96 -19.05
N GLU A 301 1.25 -16.10 -20.34
CA GLU A 301 0.85 -14.97 -21.18
C GLU A 301 -0.61 -14.58 -20.90
N VAL A 302 -0.84 -13.29 -20.65
CA VAL A 302 -2.17 -12.74 -20.40
C VAL A 302 -2.44 -11.61 -21.38
N ALA A 303 -3.67 -11.54 -21.90
CA ALA A 303 -4.09 -10.43 -22.74
C ALA A 303 -4.01 -9.12 -21.92
N VAL A 304 -3.56 -8.02 -22.53
CA VAL A 304 -3.51 -6.72 -21.83
C VAL A 304 -4.91 -6.12 -21.71
N ASP A 305 -5.65 -6.08 -22.82
CA ASP A 305 -6.97 -5.47 -22.89
C ASP A 305 -8.07 -6.48 -22.58
N GLY A 306 -9.05 -6.05 -21.78
CA GLY A 306 -10.17 -6.86 -21.35
C GLY A 306 -11.28 -6.94 -22.40
N ARG A 307 -12.12 -7.97 -22.29
CA ARG A 307 -13.31 -8.17 -23.14
C ARG A 307 -14.57 -7.49 -22.59
N GLY A 308 -14.39 -6.60 -21.62
CA GLY A 308 -15.45 -5.86 -20.93
C GLY A 308 -15.47 -6.15 -19.43
N ALA A 309 -15.60 -5.09 -18.62
CA ALA A 309 -15.42 -5.15 -17.17
C ALA A 309 -16.26 -6.25 -16.50
N GLY A 310 -17.53 -6.40 -16.86
CA GLY A 310 -18.40 -7.43 -16.26
C GLY A 310 -17.93 -8.87 -16.52
N ALA A 311 -17.40 -9.16 -17.72
CA ALA A 311 -16.87 -10.48 -18.05
C ALA A 311 -15.53 -10.75 -17.35
N GLU A 312 -14.68 -9.73 -17.25
CA GLU A 312 -13.38 -9.84 -16.59
C GLU A 312 -13.52 -9.94 -15.07
N HIS A 313 -14.47 -9.22 -14.44
CA HIS A 313 -14.78 -9.41 -13.01
C HIS A 313 -15.23 -10.84 -12.72
N ALA A 314 -16.20 -11.36 -13.48
CA ALA A 314 -16.68 -12.73 -13.30
C ALA A 314 -15.57 -13.77 -13.51
N ALA A 315 -14.65 -13.53 -14.47
CA ALA A 315 -13.50 -14.39 -14.69
C ALA A 315 -12.52 -14.37 -13.50
N LEU A 316 -12.21 -13.17 -12.98
CA LEU A 316 -11.34 -13.03 -11.81
C LEU A 316 -11.97 -13.70 -10.57
N ASP A 317 -13.24 -13.41 -10.29
CA ASP A 317 -13.97 -13.98 -9.15
C ASP A 317 -13.97 -15.51 -9.18
N GLY A 318 -14.28 -16.10 -10.34
CA GLY A 318 -14.25 -17.56 -10.51
C GLY A 318 -12.85 -18.17 -10.37
N ALA A 319 -11.82 -17.47 -10.84
CA ALA A 319 -10.43 -17.91 -10.67
C ALA A 319 -10.00 -17.86 -9.20
N LEU A 320 -10.33 -16.77 -8.49
CA LEU A 320 -10.06 -16.62 -7.07
C LEU A 320 -10.81 -17.68 -6.25
N GLU A 321 -12.08 -17.97 -6.56
CA GLU A 321 -12.85 -19.04 -5.90
C GLU A 321 -12.21 -20.41 -6.09
N THR A 322 -11.80 -20.74 -7.32
CA THR A 322 -11.11 -22.00 -7.62
C THR A 322 -9.80 -22.15 -6.84
N VAL A 323 -8.99 -21.10 -6.77
CA VAL A 323 -7.74 -21.10 -5.99
C VAL A 323 -8.03 -21.18 -4.49
N ARG A 324 -9.06 -20.48 -4.01
CA ARG A 324 -9.49 -20.51 -2.60
C ARG A 324 -9.86 -21.92 -2.17
N ASP A 325 -10.70 -22.61 -2.93
CA ASP A 325 -11.12 -23.99 -2.62
C ASP A 325 -9.92 -24.95 -2.56
N ARG A 326 -8.98 -24.80 -3.51
CA ARG A 326 -7.74 -25.58 -3.53
C ARG A 326 -6.90 -25.34 -2.28
N LEU A 327 -6.70 -24.08 -1.88
CA LEU A 327 -5.93 -23.73 -0.69
C LEU A 327 -6.63 -24.22 0.58
N GLN A 328 -7.96 -24.06 0.68
CA GLN A 328 -8.74 -24.55 1.80
C GLN A 328 -8.63 -26.07 1.96
N ALA A 329 -8.66 -26.84 0.87
CA ALA A 329 -8.44 -28.29 0.92
C ALA A 329 -7.08 -28.69 1.52
N LEU A 330 -6.06 -27.84 1.39
CA LEU A 330 -4.73 -28.04 1.97
C LEU A 330 -4.66 -27.66 3.46
N THR A 331 -5.61 -26.86 3.96
CA THR A 331 -5.63 -26.43 5.38
C THR A 331 -5.96 -27.54 6.36
N GLY A 332 -6.68 -28.58 5.93
CA GLY A 332 -7.00 -29.76 6.75
C GLY A 332 -5.86 -30.80 6.88
N GLY A 333 -4.68 -30.52 6.32
CA GLY A 333 -3.51 -31.40 6.32
C GLY A 333 -2.55 -31.20 7.50
N ASP A 334 -1.26 -31.53 7.27
CA ASP A 334 -0.16 -31.29 8.23
C ASP A 334 -0.14 -29.84 8.73
N ALA A 335 0.18 -29.63 10.02
CA ALA A 335 0.15 -28.31 10.67
C ALA A 335 1.01 -27.27 9.93
N THR A 336 2.13 -27.69 9.33
CA THR A 336 2.99 -26.83 8.52
C THR A 336 2.33 -26.43 7.21
N ARG A 337 1.72 -27.39 6.51
CA ARG A 337 0.99 -27.13 5.26
C ARG A 337 -0.23 -26.25 5.48
N GLY A 338 -0.94 -26.46 6.58
CA GLY A 338 -2.09 -25.64 6.96
C GLY A 338 -1.71 -24.19 7.24
N ALA A 339 -0.58 -23.95 7.90
CA ALA A 339 -0.08 -22.59 8.13
C ALA A 339 0.28 -21.86 6.83
N ILE A 340 0.91 -22.56 5.87
CA ILE A 340 1.26 -22.00 4.55
C ILE A 340 -0.01 -21.68 3.76
N ALA A 341 -0.96 -22.62 3.69
CA ALA A 341 -2.23 -22.42 2.98
C ALA A 341 -3.05 -21.27 3.60
N GLY A 342 -3.09 -21.17 4.93
CA GLY A 342 -3.74 -20.06 5.62
C GLY A 342 -3.12 -18.69 5.30
N ALA A 343 -1.80 -18.62 5.12
CA ALA A 343 -1.13 -17.38 4.70
C ALA A 343 -1.50 -16.98 3.27
N HIS A 344 -1.54 -17.93 2.34
CA HIS A 344 -1.95 -17.68 0.95
C HIS A 344 -3.41 -17.23 0.87
N LEU A 345 -4.30 -17.84 1.65
CA LEU A 345 -5.71 -17.42 1.76
C LEU A 345 -5.82 -15.98 2.28
N ALA A 346 -5.02 -15.60 3.27
CA ALA A 346 -5.03 -14.24 3.80
C ALA A 346 -4.64 -13.19 2.74
N PHE A 347 -3.73 -13.52 1.81
CA PHE A 347 -3.36 -12.66 0.69
C PHE A 347 -4.39 -12.70 -0.45
N LEU A 348 -4.96 -13.86 -0.75
CA LEU A 348 -6.02 -14.02 -1.76
C LEU A 348 -7.26 -13.19 -1.42
N ASP A 349 -7.61 -13.16 -0.13
CA ASP A 349 -8.74 -12.39 0.41
C ASP A 349 -8.32 -11.00 0.93
N ASP A 350 -7.19 -10.45 0.44
CA ASP A 350 -6.73 -9.12 0.83
C ASP A 350 -7.55 -8.04 0.11
N PRO A 351 -8.28 -7.16 0.83
CA PRO A 351 -9.18 -6.20 0.22
C PRO A 351 -8.47 -5.14 -0.62
N GLU A 352 -7.24 -4.75 -0.30
CA GLU A 352 -6.51 -3.74 -1.09
C GLU A 352 -5.97 -4.34 -2.39
N LEU A 353 -5.51 -5.59 -2.34
CA LEU A 353 -5.11 -6.35 -3.53
C LEU A 353 -6.29 -6.54 -4.49
N LEU A 354 -7.43 -7.00 -3.97
CA LEU A 354 -8.65 -7.17 -4.75
C LEU A 354 -9.16 -5.86 -5.33
N ALA A 355 -9.18 -4.78 -4.54
CA ALA A 355 -9.59 -3.47 -5.01
C ALA A 355 -8.66 -2.93 -6.11
N SER A 356 -7.34 -3.19 -6.02
CA SER A 356 -6.40 -2.82 -7.07
C SER A 356 -6.66 -3.56 -8.38
N ALA A 357 -6.84 -4.89 -8.33
CA ALA A 357 -7.17 -5.68 -9.50
C ALA A 357 -8.51 -5.25 -10.13
N GLN A 358 -9.53 -5.01 -9.30
CA GLN A 358 -10.84 -4.52 -9.72
C GLN A 358 -10.75 -3.16 -10.44
N ARG A 359 -9.94 -2.22 -9.93
CA ARG A 359 -9.69 -0.94 -10.60
C ARG A 359 -9.06 -1.13 -11.97
N GLY A 360 -8.06 -2.01 -12.09
CA GLY A 360 -7.45 -2.32 -13.39
C GLY A 360 -8.45 -2.84 -14.42
N ILE A 361 -9.39 -3.70 -13.98
CA ILE A 361 -10.45 -4.21 -14.85
C ILE A 361 -11.42 -3.09 -15.26
N ASN A 362 -11.82 -2.23 -14.32
CA ASN A 362 -12.65 -1.06 -14.61
C ASN A 362 -11.97 -0.08 -15.58
N ASP A 363 -10.64 0.02 -15.55
CA ASP A 363 -9.82 0.80 -16.48
C ASP A 363 -9.63 0.08 -17.85
N GLY A 364 -10.32 -1.04 -18.08
CA GLY A 364 -10.37 -1.74 -19.37
C GLY A 364 -9.33 -2.84 -19.56
N ARG A 365 -8.60 -3.24 -18.51
CA ARG A 365 -7.63 -4.33 -18.57
C ARG A 365 -8.30 -5.70 -18.41
N SER A 366 -7.63 -6.75 -18.90
CA SER A 366 -8.08 -8.12 -18.64
C SER A 366 -7.90 -8.49 -17.17
N ALA A 367 -8.64 -9.49 -16.70
CA ALA A 367 -8.52 -10.03 -15.36
C ALA A 367 -7.08 -10.46 -15.03
N GLY A 368 -6.41 -11.15 -15.97
CA GLY A 368 -5.04 -11.63 -15.78
C GLY A 368 -4.04 -10.49 -15.70
N HIS A 369 -4.16 -9.49 -16.58
CA HIS A 369 -3.26 -8.34 -16.55
C HIS A 369 -3.47 -7.48 -15.30
N ALA A 370 -4.72 -7.24 -14.90
CA ALA A 370 -5.05 -6.46 -13.73
C ALA A 370 -4.59 -7.14 -12.43
N TRP A 371 -4.78 -8.46 -12.32
CA TRP A 371 -4.29 -9.24 -11.17
C TRP A 371 -2.77 -9.22 -11.06
N ARG A 372 -2.05 -9.47 -12.17
CA ARG A 372 -0.58 -9.38 -12.21
C ARG A 372 -0.10 -8.00 -11.79
N THR A 373 -0.66 -6.95 -12.39
CA THR A 373 -0.28 -5.57 -12.09
C THR A 373 -0.45 -5.28 -10.61
N ALA A 374 -1.60 -5.65 -10.02
CA ALA A 374 -1.84 -5.47 -8.60
C ALA A 374 -0.80 -6.21 -7.73
N ILE A 375 -0.48 -7.46 -8.03
CA ILE A 375 0.57 -8.21 -7.32
C ILE A 375 1.93 -7.50 -7.45
N ASP A 376 2.29 -7.08 -8.66
CA ASP A 376 3.57 -6.44 -8.95
C ASP A 376 3.76 -5.15 -8.15
N GLY A 377 2.73 -4.32 -7.98
CA GLY A 377 2.82 -3.12 -7.13
C GLY A 377 3.13 -3.43 -5.68
N PHE A 378 2.43 -4.42 -5.11
CA PHE A 378 2.71 -4.86 -3.73
C PHE A 378 4.08 -5.49 -3.60
N VAL A 379 4.51 -6.30 -4.57
CA VAL A 379 5.87 -6.87 -4.61
C VAL A 379 6.92 -5.76 -4.65
N GLN A 380 6.73 -4.73 -5.46
CA GLN A 380 7.65 -3.60 -5.54
C GLN A 380 7.66 -2.80 -4.24
N ALA A 381 6.49 -2.52 -3.65
CA ALA A 381 6.38 -1.85 -2.36
C ALA A 381 7.12 -2.60 -1.25
N LEU A 382 6.99 -3.94 -1.19
CA LEU A 382 7.70 -4.77 -0.22
C LEU A 382 9.21 -4.83 -0.47
N ASN A 383 9.63 -4.91 -1.74
CA ASN A 383 11.05 -4.90 -2.11
C ASN A 383 11.73 -3.56 -1.75
N ALA A 384 11.03 -2.45 -1.89
CA ALA A 384 11.52 -1.12 -1.53
C ALA A 384 11.86 -0.99 -0.02
N LEU A 385 11.28 -1.85 0.84
CA LEU A 385 11.56 -1.84 2.27
C LEU A 385 12.95 -2.40 2.63
N GLY A 386 13.58 -3.17 1.74
CA GLY A 386 14.95 -3.68 1.91
C GLY A 386 15.15 -4.72 3.02
N ASP A 387 14.07 -5.34 3.53
CA ASP A 387 14.13 -6.35 4.59
C ASP A 387 14.12 -7.77 4.01
N ARG A 388 15.10 -8.61 4.40
CA ARG A 388 15.22 -10.02 3.97
C ARG A 388 13.98 -10.86 4.27
N ARG A 389 13.20 -10.53 5.30
CA ARG A 389 11.97 -11.27 5.63
C ARG A 389 10.82 -11.00 4.65
N MET A 390 10.89 -9.90 3.90
CA MET A 390 9.89 -9.58 2.88
C MET A 390 10.11 -10.38 1.59
N ALA A 391 11.33 -10.87 1.34
CA ALA A 391 11.65 -11.67 0.15
C ALA A 391 10.84 -12.98 0.10
N GLU A 392 10.73 -13.69 1.23
CA GLU A 392 9.91 -14.92 1.32
C GLU A 392 8.41 -14.64 1.14
N ARG A 393 7.96 -13.38 1.27
CA ARG A 393 6.54 -13.00 1.08
C ARG A 393 6.28 -12.54 -0.35
N VAL A 394 7.27 -11.90 -0.98
CA VAL A 394 7.26 -11.65 -2.41
C VAL A 394 7.13 -12.96 -3.18
N ASP A 395 7.84 -14.01 -2.75
CA ASP A 395 7.74 -15.33 -3.38
C ASP A 395 6.33 -15.93 -3.23
N ASP A 396 5.69 -15.81 -2.06
CA ASP A 396 4.30 -16.25 -1.84
C ASP A 396 3.30 -15.46 -2.71
N LEU A 397 3.45 -14.14 -2.84
CA LEU A 397 2.60 -13.31 -3.69
C LEU A 397 2.72 -13.71 -5.17
N LYS A 398 3.95 -13.98 -5.64
CA LYS A 398 4.19 -14.46 -7.01
C LYS A 398 3.69 -15.88 -7.23
N ASP A 399 3.72 -16.73 -6.21
CA ASP A 399 3.11 -18.04 -6.29
C ASP A 399 1.59 -17.93 -6.45
N LEU A 400 0.96 -17.06 -5.65
CA LEU A 400 -0.46 -16.77 -5.74
C LEU A 400 -0.85 -16.17 -7.10
N GLU A 401 -0.02 -15.26 -7.64
CA GLU A 401 -0.15 -14.75 -9.00
C GLU A 401 -0.22 -15.89 -10.00
N GLY A 402 0.79 -16.76 -10.03
CA GLY A 402 0.86 -17.88 -10.96
C GLY A 402 -0.35 -18.82 -10.85
N GLN A 403 -0.82 -19.09 -9.64
CA GLN A 403 -2.00 -19.94 -9.43
C GLN A 403 -3.28 -19.34 -10.02
N VAL A 404 -3.53 -18.05 -9.81
CA VAL A 404 -4.72 -17.37 -10.36
C VAL A 404 -4.62 -17.24 -11.87
N LEU A 405 -3.45 -16.89 -12.41
CA LEU A 405 -3.23 -16.78 -13.85
C LEU A 405 -3.37 -18.11 -14.58
N ALA A 406 -2.93 -19.22 -13.97
CA ALA A 406 -3.11 -20.56 -14.51
C ALA A 406 -4.60 -20.91 -14.66
N VAL A 407 -5.44 -20.54 -13.67
CA VAL A 407 -6.89 -20.75 -13.76
C VAL A 407 -7.50 -19.85 -14.84
N LEU A 408 -7.10 -18.59 -14.92
CA LEU A 408 -7.65 -17.62 -15.89
C LEU A 408 -7.32 -17.99 -17.35
N THR A 409 -6.14 -18.54 -17.59
CA THR A 409 -5.68 -18.92 -18.94
C THR A 409 -6.04 -20.36 -19.32
N GLY A 410 -6.49 -21.17 -18.36
CA GLY A 410 -6.69 -22.60 -18.55
C GLY A 410 -5.38 -23.39 -18.63
N GLU A 411 -4.23 -22.76 -18.33
CA GLU A 411 -2.93 -23.41 -18.18
C GLU A 411 -2.85 -24.13 -16.82
N GLY A 412 -3.77 -25.06 -16.59
CA GLY A 412 -3.80 -25.91 -15.42
C GLY A 412 -3.48 -27.36 -15.77
N GLU A 413 -2.20 -27.69 -15.94
CA GLU A 413 -1.57 -28.99 -15.62
C GLU A 413 -0.09 -29.00 -16.06
N GLY A 414 0.82 -28.79 -15.10
CA GLY A 414 2.28 -28.88 -15.28
C GLY A 414 3.01 -29.06 -13.96
#